data_AF-A0A526YP43-F1
#
_entry.id   AF-A0A526YP43-F1
#
_cell.length_a   1.000
_cell.length_b   1.000
_cell.length_c   1.000
_cell.angle_alpha   90.00
_cell.angle_beta   90.00
_cell.angle_gamma   90.00
#
_symmetry.space_group_name_H-M   'P 1'
#
loop_
_entity.id
_entity.type
_entity.pdbx_description
1 polymer ?
#
loop_
_entity_poly.entity_id
_entity_poly.type
_entity_poly.pdbx_seq_one_letter_code
_entity_poly.pdbx_strand_id
1 'polypeptide(L)'
;EQASAGLEALTDKERELFSKLNAAYVTSFGFPFIIAVKGKTKEEILAEFEARIGNSRAVEFETACRQVERIALLRLKDMLPQ
;
A
#
# COMPACT_ATOMS: atom_id res chain seq x y z
N GLU A 1 -3.62 -4.85 -10.19
CA GLU A 1 -2.85 -5.07 -8.94
C GLU A 1 -3.68 -4.93 -7.67
N GLN A 2 -4.56 -3.92 -7.51
CA GLN A 2 -5.47 -3.93 -6.35
C GLN A 2 -6.45 -5.12 -6.36
N ALA A 3 -6.86 -5.56 -7.55
CA ALA A 3 -7.55 -6.84 -7.80
C ALA A 3 -6.86 -8.06 -7.15
N SER A 4 -5.54 -8.16 -7.31
CA SER A 4 -4.76 -9.34 -6.91
C SER A 4 -4.50 -9.44 -5.40
N ALA A 5 -4.85 -8.40 -4.63
CA ALA A 5 -4.74 -8.40 -3.18
C ALA A 5 -6.09 -8.46 -2.46
N GLY A 6 -7.16 -8.77 -3.21
CA GLY A 6 -8.50 -8.83 -2.64
C GLY A 6 -9.04 -7.48 -2.18
N LEU A 7 -8.43 -6.36 -2.62
CA LEU A 7 -8.92 -5.01 -2.31
C LEU A 7 -10.22 -4.67 -3.09
N GLU A 8 -10.53 -5.41 -4.15
CA GLU A 8 -11.86 -5.31 -4.80
C GLU A 8 -12.96 -5.97 -3.96
N ALA A 9 -12.63 -7.03 -3.22
CA ALA A 9 -13.51 -7.74 -2.31
C ALA A 9 -13.48 -7.15 -0.89
N LEU A 10 -13.23 -5.84 -0.76
CA LEU A 10 -13.43 -5.14 0.50
C LEU A 10 -14.92 -4.91 0.73
N THR A 11 -15.38 -5.30 1.91
CA THR A 11 -16.66 -4.87 2.47
C THR A 11 -16.68 -3.35 2.62
N ASP A 12 -17.87 -2.75 2.69
CA ASP A 12 -18.01 -1.30 2.84
C ASP A 12 -17.29 -0.76 4.09
N LYS A 13 -17.30 -1.53 5.19
CA LYS A 13 -16.57 -1.19 6.41
C LYS A 13 -15.06 -1.14 6.20
N GLU A 14 -14.51 -2.11 5.48
CA GLU A 14 -13.08 -2.13 5.18
C GLU A 14 -12.71 -0.99 4.22
N ARG A 15 -13.53 -0.69 3.21
CA ARG A 15 -13.32 0.46 2.31
C ARG A 15 -13.29 1.78 3.08
N GLU A 16 -14.20 1.96 4.04
CA GLU A 16 -14.23 3.14 4.89
C GLU A 16 -12.97 3.23 5.76
N LEU A 17 -12.53 2.12 6.35
CA LEU A 17 -11.28 2.06 7.10
C LEU A 17 -10.09 2.45 6.22
N PHE A 18 -9.92 1.84 5.05
CA PHE A 18 -8.83 2.17 4.12
C PHE A 18 -8.87 3.64 3.66
N SER A 19 -10.06 4.21 3.48
CA SER A 19 -10.22 5.63 3.14
C SER A 19 -9.75 6.54 4.28
N LYS A 20 -10.16 6.25 5.52
CA LYS A 20 -9.73 6.96 6.72
C LYS A 20 -8.21 6.87 6.92
N LEU A 21 -7.65 5.68 6.75
CA LEU A 21 -6.22 5.43 6.85
C LEU A 21 -5.45 6.23 5.78
N ASN A 22 -5.90 6.23 4.52
CA ASN A 22 -5.28 7.05 3.48
C ASN A 22 -5.35 8.55 3.77
N ALA A 23 -6.48 9.06 4.27
CA ALA A 23 -6.62 10.47 4.63
C ALA A 23 -5.64 10.87 5.76
N ALA A 24 -5.49 10.02 6.79
CA ALA A 24 -4.51 10.22 7.84
C ALA A 24 -3.08 10.21 7.30
N TYR A 25 -2.78 9.33 6.34
CA TYR A 25 -1.48 9.24 5.69
C TYR A 25 -1.12 10.49 4.90
N VAL A 26 -2.05 10.96 4.06
CA VAL A 26 -1.86 12.20 3.27
C VAL A 26 -1.66 13.39 4.20
N THR A 27 -2.40 13.45 5.30
CA THR A 27 -2.25 14.52 6.30
C THR A 27 -0.87 14.49 6.96
N SER A 28 -0.33 13.31 7.25
CA SER A 28 0.95 13.15 7.96
C SER A 28 2.16 13.33 7.04
N PHE A 29 2.09 12.82 5.81
CA PHE A 29 3.25 12.67 4.93
C PHE A 29 3.17 13.47 3.61
N GLY A 30 1.97 13.88 3.20
CA GLY A 30 1.71 14.63 1.97
C GLY A 30 1.56 13.78 0.71
N PHE A 31 1.43 12.45 0.86
CA PHE A 31 1.21 11.50 -0.24
C PHE A 31 0.37 10.30 0.26
N PRO A 32 -0.35 9.59 -0.62
CA PRO A 32 -1.18 8.44 -0.22
C PRO A 32 -0.32 7.26 0.25
N PHE A 33 -0.93 6.34 1.01
CA PHE A 33 -0.24 5.11 1.41
C PHE A 33 0.05 4.24 0.18
N ILE A 34 1.33 3.97 -0.07
CA ILE A 34 1.77 3.13 -1.18
C ILE A 34 2.37 1.84 -0.63
N ILE A 35 1.90 0.70 -1.16
CA ILE A 35 2.39 -0.63 -0.82
C ILE A 35 2.21 -1.58 -2.00
N ALA A 36 3.19 -2.46 -2.24
CA ALA A 36 3.09 -3.56 -3.19
C ALA A 36 2.24 -4.68 -2.59
N VAL A 37 1.02 -4.82 -3.12
CA VAL A 37 -0.03 -5.68 -2.55
C VAL A 37 0.01 -7.13 -3.03
N LYS A 38 0.77 -7.44 -4.10
CA LYS A 38 0.85 -8.80 -4.65
C LYS A 38 1.46 -9.76 -3.62
N GLY A 39 0.73 -10.82 -3.28
CA GLY A 39 1.15 -11.82 -2.30
C GLY A 39 1.02 -11.37 -0.84
N LYS A 40 0.27 -10.29 -0.55
CA LYS A 40 -0.08 -9.87 0.81
C LYS A 40 -1.55 -10.09 1.10
N THR A 41 -1.87 -10.43 2.34
CA THR A 41 -3.24 -10.42 2.87
C THR A 41 -3.64 -9.02 3.31
N LYS A 42 -4.94 -8.83 3.59
CA LYS A 42 -5.46 -7.55 4.08
C LYS A 42 -4.89 -7.21 5.45
N GLU A 43 -4.75 -8.21 6.32
CA GLU A 43 -4.19 -8.07 7.67
C GLU A 43 -2.73 -7.63 7.61
N GLU A 44 -1.94 -8.18 6.69
CA GLU A 44 -0.55 -7.75 6.47
C GLU A 44 -0.48 -6.30 5.96
N ILE A 45 -1.41 -5.89 5.09
CA ILE A 45 -1.47 -4.49 4.61
C ILE A 45 -1.82 -3.53 5.76
N LEU A 46 -2.76 -3.91 6.64
CA LEU A 46 -3.13 -3.11 7.81
C LEU A 46 -1.98 -3.02 8.81
N ALA A 47 -1.30 -4.13 9.10
CA ALA A 47 -0.14 -4.14 10.00
C ALA A 47 1.00 -3.25 9.47
N GLU A 48 1.26 -3.27 8.16
CA GLU A 48 2.23 -2.37 7.52
C GLU A 48 1.82 -0.90 7.62
N PHE A 49 0.52 -0.60 7.52
CA PHE A 49 0.01 0.75 7.72
C PHE A 49 0.27 1.22 9.16
N GLU A 50 -0.11 0.41 10.15
CA GLU A 50 0.05 0.74 11.58
C GLU A 50 1.53 0.90 11.96
N ALA A 51 2.41 0.08 11.40
CA ALA A 51 3.84 0.20 11.61
C ALA A 51 4.41 1.49 10.99
N ARG A 52 3.88 1.93 9.83
CA ARG A 52 4.43 3.04 9.07
C ARG A 52 3.86 4.41 9.42
N ILE A 53 2.65 4.50 9.97
CA ILE A 53 2.05 5.80 10.35
C ILE A 53 2.87 6.52 11.43
N GLY A 54 3.64 5.78 12.24
CA GLY A 54 4.56 6.32 13.25
C GLY A 54 5.92 6.77 12.71
N ASN A 55 6.22 6.57 11.43
CA ASN A 55 7.52 6.91 10.85
C ASN A 55 7.74 8.42 10.77
N SER A 56 9.02 8.81 10.69
CA SER A 56 9.35 10.16 10.22
C SER A 56 9.07 10.30 8.73
N ARG A 57 8.75 11.52 8.28
CA ARG A 57 8.46 11.79 6.86
C ARG A 57 9.58 11.36 5.91
N ALA A 58 10.85 11.50 6.30
CA ALA A 58 11.99 11.10 5.47
C ALA A 58 12.07 9.57 5.29
N VAL A 59 11.94 8.82 6.39
CA VAL A 59 11.91 7.35 6.36
C VAL A 59 10.72 6.86 5.53
N GLU A 60 9.58 7.52 5.68
CA GLU A 60 8.37 7.12 4.99
C GLU A 60 8.41 7.43 3.50
N PHE A 61 9.01 8.55 3.11
CA PHE A 61 9.24 8.86 1.70
C PHE A 61 10.12 7.81 1.03
N GLU A 62 11.24 7.45 1.66
CA GLU A 62 12.12 6.39 1.15
C GLU A 62 11.38 5.04 1.05
N THR A 63 10.58 4.72 2.06
CA THR A 63 9.77 3.48 2.09
C THR A 63 8.76 3.47 0.95
N ALA A 64 8.04 4.58 0.72
CA ALA A 64 7.10 4.71 -0.37
C ALA A 64 7.77 4.56 -1.75
N CYS A 65 8.96 5.14 -1.95
CA CYS A 65 9.75 4.95 -3.18
C CYS A 65 10.07 3.48 -3.43
N ARG A 66 10.55 2.75 -2.42
CA ARG A 66 10.80 1.30 -2.53
C ARG A 66 9.55 0.51 -2.90
N GLN A 67 8.39 0.91 -2.37
CA GLN A 67 7.11 0.27 -2.73
C GLN A 67 6.72 0.56 -4.19
N VAL A 68 6.93 1.77 -4.70
CA VAL A 68 6.73 2.11 -6.11
C VAL A 68 7.64 1.27 -7.01
N GLU A 69 8.93 1.17 -6.67
CA GLU A 69 9.90 0.34 -7.40
C GLU A 69 9.47 -1.14 -7.40
N ARG A 70 8.99 -1.64 -6.26
CA ARG A 70 8.49 -3.01 -6.15
C ARG A 70 7.27 -3.23 -7.04
N ILE A 71 6.31 -2.30 -7.05
CA ILE A 71 5.14 -2.35 -7.94
C ILE A 71 5.60 -2.37 -9.41
N ALA A 72 6.51 -1.48 -9.79
CA ALA A 72 7.04 -1.42 -11.14
C ALA A 72 7.70 -2.75 -11.55
N LEU A 73 8.54 -3.33 -10.67
CA LEU A 73 9.16 -4.63 -10.91
C LEU A 73 8.13 -5.75 -11.08
N LEU A 74 7.08 -5.78 -10.25
CA LEU A 74 6.03 -6.78 -10.35
C LEU A 74 5.28 -6.67 -11.69
N ARG A 75 4.96 -5.45 -12.13
CA ARG A 75 4.35 -5.20 -13.45
C ARG A 75 5.25 -5.65 -14.59
N LEU A 76 6.55 -5.32 -14.52
CA LEU A 76 7.51 -5.74 -15.54
C LEU A 76 7.58 -7.26 -15.63
N LYS A 77 7.60 -7.96 -14.50
CA LYS A 77 7.58 -9.43 -14.47
C LYS A 77 6.30 -10.03 -15.04
N ASP A 78 5.16 -9.37 -14.86
CA ASP A 78 3.88 -9.83 -15.44
C ASP A 78 3.80 -9.59 -16.95
N MET A 79 4.62 -8.69 -17.50
CA MET A 79 4.69 -8.40 -18.95
C MET A 79 5.69 -9.29 -19.70
N LEU A 80 6.70 -9.81 -19.02
CA LEU A 80 7.73 -10.66 -19.64
C LEU A 80 7.34 -12.13 -19.56
N PRO A 81 7.56 -12.92 -20.64
CA PRO A 81 7.41 -14.37 -20.58
C PRO A 81 8.39 -14.96 -19.54
N GLN A 82 7.95 -15.99 -18.82
CA GLN A 82 8.77 -16.72 -17.86
C GLN A 82 9.79 -17.62 -18.55
#